data_AF-A0A0Q4UIF3-F1
#
_entry.id   AF-A0A0Q4UIF3-F1
#
_cell.length_a   1.000
_cell.length_b   1.000
_cell.length_c   1.000
_cell.angle_alpha   90.00
_cell.angle_beta   90.00
_cell.angle_gamma   90.00
#
_symmetry.space_group_name_H-M   'P 1'
#
loop_
_entity.id
_entity.type
_entity.pdbx_description
1 polymer ?
#
loop_
_entity_poly.entity_id
_entity_poly.type
_entity_poly.pdbx_seq_one_letter_code
_entity_poly.pdbx_strand_id
1 'polypeptide(L)'
;MRRRRTVSKDDHDETWRAFKEAVNMTPAALETFLDSEQSRSVGQKKDGASESTGHASGRRIVAILKAKKADLTDDDYAHMRKVTGYVNRHLKQGGPEDKDAVEDSPWRLSLMNWGHDPLKT
;
A
#
# COMPACT_ATOMS: atom_id res chain seq x y z
N MET A 1 -8.57 -21.36 -21.14
CA MET A 1 -9.83 -20.67 -20.77
C MET A 1 -9.71 -20.18 -19.33
N ARG A 2 -9.32 -18.92 -19.10
CA ARG A 2 -9.23 -18.37 -17.74
C ARG A 2 -10.65 -18.07 -17.25
N ARG A 3 -11.15 -18.85 -16.29
CA ARG A 3 -12.43 -18.57 -15.63
C ARG A 3 -12.33 -17.18 -14.98
N ARG A 4 -13.20 -16.25 -15.38
CA ARG A 4 -13.41 -14.99 -14.68
C ARG A 4 -14.01 -15.38 -13.32
N ARG A 5 -13.22 -15.33 -12.25
CA ARG A 5 -13.71 -15.58 -10.89
C ARG A 5 -14.67 -14.44 -10.56
N THR A 6 -15.96 -14.73 -10.43
CA THR A 6 -16.90 -13.81 -9.81
C THR A 6 -16.46 -13.61 -8.38
N VAL A 7 -16.14 -12.37 -8.01
CA VAL A 7 -15.76 -11.99 -6.65
C VAL A 7 -17.00 -12.13 -5.77
N SER A 8 -16.92 -12.91 -4.69
CA SER A 8 -18.00 -13.11 -3.73
C SER A 8 -17.81 -12.23 -2.48
N LYS A 9 -18.84 -12.10 -1.64
CA LYS A 9 -18.71 -11.43 -0.32
C LYS A 9 -17.64 -12.09 0.57
N ASP A 10 -17.51 -13.42 0.53
CA ASP A 10 -16.46 -14.12 1.28
C ASP A 10 -15.06 -13.70 0.81
N ASP A 11 -14.88 -13.47 -0.50
CA ASP A 11 -13.63 -12.96 -1.09
C ASP A 11 -13.34 -11.52 -0.67
N HIS A 12 -14.36 -10.70 -0.35
CA HIS A 12 -14.20 -9.35 0.20
C HIS A 12 -13.75 -9.36 1.66
N ASP A 13 -14.29 -10.26 2.48
CA ASP A 13 -13.90 -10.37 3.88
C ASP A 13 -12.46 -10.87 4.03
N GLU A 14 -12.05 -11.86 3.23
CA GLU A 14 -10.66 -12.30 3.15
C GLU A 14 -9.74 -11.16 2.68
N THR A 15 -10.13 -10.47 1.62
CA THR A 15 -9.37 -9.31 1.09
C THR A 15 -9.21 -8.22 2.15
N TRP A 16 -10.28 -7.89 2.87
CA TRP A 16 -10.24 -6.88 3.93
C TRP A 16 -9.27 -7.27 5.06
N ARG A 17 -9.31 -8.53 5.50
CA ARG A 17 -8.40 -9.04 6.55
C ARG A 17 -6.95 -8.97 6.10
N ALA A 18 -6.63 -9.49 4.91
CA ALA A 18 -5.28 -9.47 4.37
C ALA A 18 -4.75 -8.05 4.11
N PHE A 19 -5.64 -7.12 3.76
CA PHE A 19 -5.30 -5.71 3.63
C PHE A 19 -4.98 -5.07 4.98
N LYS A 20 -5.81 -5.32 6.00
CA LYS A 20 -5.60 -4.80 7.35
C LYS A 20 -4.36 -5.37 8.04
N GLU A 21 -3.91 -6.57 7.65
CA GLU A 21 -2.64 -7.14 8.06
C GLU A 21 -1.45 -6.49 7.33
N ALA A 22 -1.57 -6.26 6.03
CA ALA A 22 -0.51 -5.65 5.23
C ALA A 22 -0.32 -4.14 5.52
N VAL A 23 -1.38 -3.40 5.83
CA VAL A 23 -1.33 -1.95 6.07
C VAL A 23 -1.30 -1.68 7.58
N ASN A 24 -0.11 -1.42 8.12
CA ASN A 24 0.13 -1.18 9.54
C ASN A 24 0.23 0.31 9.92
N MET A 25 0.18 1.23 8.95
CA MET A 25 0.11 2.67 9.22
C MET A 25 -1.34 3.12 9.45
N THR A 26 -1.53 4.03 10.41
CA THR A 26 -2.82 4.72 10.58
C THR A 26 -3.04 5.70 9.42
N PRO A 27 -4.30 6.07 9.11
CA PRO A 27 -4.59 7.04 8.05
C PRO A 27 -3.83 8.35 8.26
N ALA A 28 -3.84 8.88 9.49
CA ALA A 28 -3.14 10.13 9.82
C ALA A 28 -1.61 10.01 9.63
N ALA A 29 -1.00 8.91 10.06
CA ALA A 29 0.43 8.72 9.88
C ALA A 29 0.81 8.59 8.40
N LEU A 30 -0.02 7.92 7.61
CA LEU A 30 0.19 7.78 6.17
C LEU A 30 0.00 9.13 5.45
N GLU A 31 -1.02 9.91 5.80
CA GLU A 31 -1.22 11.27 5.26
C GLU A 31 0.00 12.16 5.51
N THR A 32 0.46 12.24 6.76
CA THR A 32 1.66 13.02 7.11
C THR A 32 2.89 12.57 6.30
N PHE A 33 3.06 11.25 6.12
CA PHE A 33 4.16 10.73 5.33
C PHE A 33 4.04 11.10 3.84
N LEU A 34 2.85 10.97 3.25
CA LEU A 34 2.60 11.32 1.84
C LEU A 34 2.83 12.82 1.58
N ASP A 35 2.68 13.66 2.59
CA ASP A 35 2.97 15.09 2.46
C ASP A 35 4.46 15.44 2.46
N SER A 36 5.36 14.48 2.68
CA SER A 36 6.81 14.67 2.70
C SER A 36 7.46 14.66 1.31
N GLU A 37 8.63 15.27 1.18
CA GLU A 37 9.46 15.14 -0.04
C GLU A 37 9.96 13.71 -0.25
N GLN A 38 10.29 13.01 0.83
CA GLN A 38 10.76 11.62 0.81
C GLN A 38 9.74 10.72 0.10
N SER A 39 8.47 10.80 0.49
CA SER A 39 7.39 10.05 -0.15
C SER A 39 7.27 10.33 -1.66
N ARG A 40 7.40 11.60 -2.07
CA ARG A 40 7.30 12.02 -3.48
C ARG A 40 8.53 11.65 -4.31
N SER A 41 9.67 11.44 -3.66
CA SER A 41 10.94 11.12 -4.31
C SER A 41 11.09 9.66 -4.74
N VAL A 42 10.27 8.75 -4.19
CA VAL A 42 10.41 7.30 -4.41
C VAL A 42 9.26 6.67 -5.21
N GLY A 43 9.57 5.52 -5.81
CA GLY A 43 8.61 4.67 -6.52
C GLY A 43 8.53 4.91 -8.02
N GLN A 44 7.85 4.00 -8.71
CA GLN A 44 7.74 4.01 -10.17
C GLN A 44 6.77 5.10 -10.66
N LYS A 45 7.26 5.98 -11.52
CA LYS A 45 6.44 6.92 -12.30
C LYS A 45 6.12 6.32 -13.66
N LYS A 46 4.92 6.58 -14.18
CA LYS A 46 4.63 6.34 -15.60
C LYS A 46 5.26 7.46 -16.43
N ASP A 47 5.50 7.22 -17.71
CA ASP A 47 6.05 8.24 -18.60
C ASP A 47 5.17 9.49 -18.59
N GLY A 48 5.79 10.64 -18.34
CA GLY A 48 5.11 11.93 -18.23
C GLY A 48 4.30 12.16 -16.94
N ALA A 49 4.27 11.21 -16.00
CA ALA A 49 3.57 11.40 -14.73
C ALA A 49 4.42 12.19 -13.72
N SER A 50 3.82 13.19 -13.08
CA SER A 50 4.45 13.95 -11.99
C SER A 50 4.58 13.13 -10.69
N GLU A 51 3.74 12.11 -10.54
CA GLU A 51 3.58 11.33 -9.31
C GLU A 51 3.91 9.85 -9.50
N SER A 52 4.48 9.22 -8.47
CA SER A 52 4.70 7.78 -8.45
C SER A 52 3.41 6.99 -8.21
N THR A 53 3.36 5.77 -8.75
CA THR A 53 2.24 4.83 -8.55
C THR A 53 2.04 4.52 -7.08
N GLY A 54 3.13 4.44 -6.30
CA GLY A 54 3.08 4.19 -4.87
C GLY A 54 2.44 5.34 -4.11
N HIS A 55 2.90 6.57 -4.34
CA HIS A 55 2.33 7.76 -3.69
C HIS A 55 0.82 7.90 -4.01
N ALA A 56 0.43 7.67 -5.27
CA ALA A 56 -0.98 7.70 -5.66
C ALA A 56 -1.80 6.59 -4.97
N SER A 57 -1.19 5.41 -4.80
CA SER A 57 -1.77 4.30 -4.05
C SER A 57 -1.95 4.65 -2.57
N GLY A 58 -0.98 5.31 -1.96
CA GLY A 58 -1.05 5.77 -0.57
C GLY A 58 -2.26 6.65 -0.31
N ARG A 59 -2.53 7.63 -1.17
CA ARG A 59 -3.73 8.47 -1.04
C ARG A 59 -5.03 7.66 -1.12
N ARG A 60 -5.06 6.64 -1.98
CA ARG A 60 -6.23 5.75 -2.08
C ARG A 60 -6.39 4.85 -0.86
N ILE A 61 -5.29 4.37 -0.28
CA ILE A 61 -5.30 3.62 0.99
C ILE A 61 -5.88 4.48 2.11
N VAL A 62 -5.47 5.75 2.21
CA VAL A 62 -6.05 6.70 3.19
C VAL A 62 -7.58 6.81 3.02
N ALA A 63 -8.05 7.00 1.78
CA ALA A 63 -9.48 7.10 1.50
C ALA A 63 -10.24 5.82 1.92
N ILE A 64 -9.69 4.65 1.59
CA ILE A 64 -10.23 3.34 1.97
C ILE A 64 -10.30 3.17 3.49
N LEU A 65 -9.24 3.55 4.21
CA LEU A 65 -9.19 3.40 5.67
C LEU A 65 -10.13 4.37 6.40
N LYS A 66 -10.50 5.51 5.78
CA LYS A 66 -11.46 6.48 6.30
C LYS A 66 -12.91 6.14 5.94
N ALA A 67 -13.14 5.32 4.91
CA ALA A 67 -14.46 4.89 4.50
C ALA A 67 -15.07 3.87 5.49
N LYS A 68 -16.40 3.84 5.56
CA LYS A 68 -17.07 2.71 6.24
C LYS A 68 -16.99 1.50 5.33
N LYS A 69 -16.83 0.30 5.91
CA LYS A 69 -16.73 -0.94 5.13
C LYS A 69 -17.93 -1.16 4.20
N ALA A 70 -19.12 -0.69 4.59
CA ALA A 70 -20.34 -0.79 3.79
C ALA A 70 -20.34 0.09 2.53
N ASP A 71 -19.49 1.12 2.48
CA ASP A 71 -19.39 2.07 1.38
C ASP A 71 -18.30 1.67 0.36
N LEU A 72 -17.56 0.58 0.63
CA LEU A 72 -16.47 0.12 -0.22
C LEU A 72 -17.00 -0.55 -1.49
N THR A 73 -16.35 -0.22 -2.60
CA THR A 73 -16.67 -0.75 -3.93
C THR A 73 -15.80 -1.95 -4.29
N ASP A 74 -16.22 -2.73 -5.29
CA ASP A 74 -15.40 -3.81 -5.86
C ASP A 74 -14.01 -3.32 -6.31
N ASP A 75 -13.93 -2.08 -6.79
CA ASP A 75 -12.66 -1.45 -7.17
C ASP A 75 -11.76 -1.19 -5.97
N ASP A 76 -12.32 -0.89 -4.80
CA ASP A 76 -11.55 -0.72 -3.56
C ASP A 76 -11.00 -2.06 -3.09
N TYR A 77 -11.80 -3.12 -3.16
CA TYR A 77 -11.32 -4.48 -2.91
C TYR A 77 -10.27 -4.92 -3.93
N ALA A 78 -10.41 -4.57 -5.20
CA ALA A 78 -9.37 -4.81 -6.21
C ALA A 78 -8.06 -4.06 -5.86
N HIS A 79 -8.18 -2.82 -5.39
CA HIS A 79 -7.03 -2.04 -4.92
C HIS A 79 -6.38 -2.67 -3.68
N MET A 80 -7.16 -3.10 -2.69
CA MET A 80 -6.66 -3.80 -1.50
C MET A 80 -5.81 -5.01 -1.87
N ARG A 81 -6.30 -5.87 -2.77
CA ARG A 81 -5.52 -7.04 -3.25
C ARG A 81 -4.20 -6.63 -3.90
N LYS A 82 -4.21 -5.53 -4.66
CA LYS A 82 -2.98 -4.96 -5.25
C LYS A 82 -2.01 -4.50 -4.18
N VAL A 83 -2.49 -3.80 -3.15
CA VAL A 83 -1.70 -3.32 -2.01
C VAL A 83 -1.07 -4.47 -1.26
N THR A 84 -1.88 -5.42 -0.78
CA THR A 84 -1.40 -6.62 -0.08
C THR A 84 -0.37 -7.38 -0.90
N GLY A 85 -0.63 -7.57 -2.19
CA GLY A 85 0.32 -8.23 -3.09
C GLY A 85 1.63 -7.46 -3.25
N TYR A 86 1.59 -6.13 -3.33
CA TYR A 86 2.78 -5.30 -3.40
C TYR A 86 3.61 -5.40 -2.12
N VAL A 87 3.01 -5.13 -0.96
CA VAL A 87 3.67 -5.17 0.35
C VAL A 87 4.35 -6.53 0.58
N ASN A 88 3.61 -7.63 0.39
CA ASN A 88 4.15 -8.97 0.60
C ASN A 88 5.33 -9.31 -0.31
N ARG A 89 5.31 -8.87 -1.57
CA ARG A 89 6.45 -9.10 -2.48
C ARG A 89 7.64 -8.21 -2.13
N HIS A 90 7.41 -6.94 -1.79
CA HIS A 90 8.48 -6.01 -1.49
C HIS A 90 9.17 -6.31 -0.15
N LEU A 91 8.42 -6.80 0.84
CA LEU A 91 9.01 -7.34 2.08
C LEU A 91 9.89 -8.56 1.80
N LYS A 92 9.43 -9.49 0.95
CA LYS A 92 10.21 -10.69 0.56
C LYS A 92 11.48 -10.37 -0.24
N GLN A 93 11.48 -9.27 -0.99
CA GLN A 93 12.68 -8.81 -1.69
C GLN A 93 13.76 -8.31 -0.73
N GLY A 94 13.38 -7.91 0.48
CA GLY A 94 14.31 -7.42 1.51
C GLY A 94 14.75 -5.97 1.30
N GLY A 95 15.03 -5.29 2.41
CA GLY A 95 15.66 -3.97 2.43
C GLY A 95 17.19 -4.07 2.48
N PRO A 96 17.87 -2.94 2.76
CA PRO A 96 19.30 -2.94 3.06
C PRO A 96 19.66 -3.95 4.16
N GLU A 97 20.82 -4.59 4.05
CA GLU A 97 21.34 -5.48 5.09
C GLU A 97 21.77 -4.70 6.34
N ASP A 98 22.30 -3.49 6.13
CA ASP A 98 22.63 -2.55 7.20
C ASP A 98 21.33 -1.96 7.80
N LYS A 99 21.10 -2.24 9.08
CA LYS A 99 19.92 -1.79 9.82
C LYS A 99 19.87 -0.27 9.93
N ASP A 100 21.02 0.39 10.02
CA ASP A 100 21.08 1.85 10.16
C ASP A 100 20.71 2.53 8.83
N ALA A 101 20.87 1.82 7.71
CA ALA A 101 20.46 2.30 6.38
C ALA A 101 18.97 2.10 6.08
N VAL A 102 18.23 1.31 6.88
CA VAL A 102 16.83 0.97 6.58
C VAL A 102 15.92 2.18 6.67
N GLU A 103 16.17 3.08 7.63
CA GLU A 103 15.27 4.20 7.97
C GLU A 103 14.97 5.09 6.76
N ASP A 104 16.01 5.53 6.05
CA ASP A 104 15.89 6.41 4.88
C ASP A 104 15.97 5.66 3.55
N SER A 105 15.93 4.33 3.58
CA SER A 105 16.05 3.53 2.36
C SER A 105 14.88 3.74 1.39
N PRO A 106 15.12 3.77 0.07
CA PRO A 106 14.05 3.76 -0.92
C PRO A 106 13.09 2.57 -0.76
N TRP A 107 13.58 1.45 -0.21
CA TRP A 107 12.77 0.27 0.10
C TRP A 107 11.71 0.57 1.16
N ARG A 108 12.12 1.11 2.32
CA ARG A 108 11.19 1.48 3.40
C ARG A 108 10.24 2.57 2.93
N LEU A 109 10.77 3.65 2.35
CA LEU A 109 9.96 4.78 1.91
C LEU A 109 8.92 4.35 0.85
N SER A 110 9.28 3.42 -0.03
CA SER A 110 8.34 2.84 -0.98
C SER A 110 7.29 1.98 -0.27
N LEU A 111 7.64 1.14 0.70
CA LEU A 111 6.65 0.40 1.50
C LEU A 111 5.67 1.34 2.23
N MET A 112 6.18 2.45 2.79
CA MET A 112 5.36 3.43 3.49
C MET A 112 4.39 4.14 2.54
N ASN A 113 4.75 4.37 1.28
CA ASN A 113 3.82 4.84 0.24
C ASN A 113 2.65 3.86 0.01
N TRP A 114 2.83 2.59 0.37
CA TRP A 114 1.81 1.54 0.31
C TRP A 114 1.20 1.24 1.69
N GLY A 115 1.39 2.13 2.66
CA GLY A 115 0.78 2.05 3.99
C GLY A 115 1.43 1.03 4.94
N HIS A 116 2.59 0.49 4.58
CA HIS A 116 3.35 -0.42 5.43
C HIS A 116 4.66 0.22 5.88
N ASP A 117 4.88 0.36 7.18
CA ASP A 117 6.17 0.73 7.74
C ASP A 117 6.83 -0.53 8.33
N PRO A 118 7.91 -1.06 7.72
CA PRO A 118 8.59 -2.25 8.21
C PRO A 118 9.29 -2.05 9.57
N LEU A 119 9.42 -0.80 10.05
CA LEU A 119 9.94 -0.49 11.38
C LEU A 119 8.82 -0.37 12.43
N LYS A 120 7.55 -0.46 12.04
CA LYS A 120 6.42 -0.59 12.97
C LYS A 120 6.13 -2.06 13.24
N THR A 121 6.42 -2.47 14.47
CA THR A 121 5.98 -3.74 15.06
C THR A 121 4.54 -3.67 15.53
#